data_AF-A0A7S2SLI0-F1
#
_entry.id   AF-A0A7S2SLI0-F1
#
_cell.length_a   1.000
_cell.length_b   1.000
_cell.length_c   1.000
_cell.angle_alpha   90.00
_cell.angle_beta   90.00
_cell.angle_gamma   90.00
#
_symmetry.space_group_name_H-M   'P 1'
#
loop_
_entity.id
_entity.type
_entity.pdbx_description
1 polymer ?
#
loop_
_entity_poly.entity_id
_entity_poly.type
_entity_poly.pdbx_seq_one_letter_code
_entity_poly.pdbx_strand_id
1 'polypeptide(L)'
;MKIGGRGSSSSNKRLRIKMNDFDDPASKKKRVGGDIDASDTLAKANYEQSRLEQVLEEAVDKLTRCKFPNAPFKHSGYPFGNPFAVRLERHGNVVPDEYFDVIKDPCDLAKIKERVRTGYYTSFKMFETDVKLIIKNSYDFHQGPTLMAKLTKHFENFSKNVLGSAKSKLLSQK
;
A
#
# COMPACT_ATOMS: atom_id res chain seq x y z
N MET A 1 35.48 -35.60 29.32
CA MET A 1 34.27 -36.19 28.72
C MET A 1 33.99 -35.47 27.40
N LYS A 2 34.04 -36.21 26.27
CA LYS A 2 33.43 -35.83 24.97
C LYS A 2 31.91 -35.68 25.19
N ILE A 3 31.20 -34.76 24.52
CA ILE A 3 30.64 -34.82 23.15
C ILE A 3 30.10 -33.40 22.85
N GLY A 4 30.36 -32.72 21.72
CA GLY A 4 29.87 -32.98 20.35
C GLY A 4 28.50 -32.31 20.15
N GLY A 5 28.16 -31.47 19.15
CA GLY A 5 28.84 -30.94 17.97
C GLY A 5 27.86 -30.09 17.11
N ARG A 6 28.44 -29.28 16.19
CA ARG A 6 28.01 -28.88 14.81
C ARG A 6 26.54 -28.50 14.54
N GLY A 7 26.25 -27.30 14.02
CA GLY A 7 26.04 -27.02 12.58
C GLY A 7 24.55 -27.25 12.18
N SER A 8 23.85 -26.59 11.26
CA SER A 8 24.16 -25.75 10.11
C SER A 8 22.83 -25.31 9.46
N SER A 9 22.83 -24.17 8.76
CA SER A 9 22.09 -23.84 7.53
C SER A 9 20.83 -24.66 7.19
N SER A 10 19.65 -24.03 7.28
CA SER A 10 18.42 -24.53 6.65
C SER A 10 18.31 -23.99 5.21
N SER A 11 18.80 -24.78 4.25
CA SER A 11 18.46 -24.64 2.84
C SER A 11 17.36 -25.64 2.48
N ASN A 12 16.20 -25.14 2.09
CA ASN A 12 15.08 -25.94 1.62
C ASN A 12 15.45 -26.68 0.32
N LYS A 13 15.74 -27.98 0.41
CA LYS A 13 15.90 -28.86 -0.77
C LYS A 13 14.52 -29.36 -1.21
N ARG A 14 14.06 -28.90 -2.38
CA ARG A 14 12.88 -29.42 -3.07
C ARG A 14 13.27 -30.74 -3.77
N LEU A 15 12.70 -31.85 -3.31
CA LEU A 15 12.86 -33.19 -3.92
C LEU A 15 12.23 -33.20 -5.32
N ARG A 16 12.98 -33.66 -6.34
CA ARG A 16 12.47 -33.89 -7.70
C ARG A 16 12.48 -35.39 -7.97
N ILE A 17 11.29 -35.96 -8.12
CA ILE A 17 11.06 -37.36 -8.52
C ILE A 17 11.56 -37.53 -9.95
N LYS A 18 12.37 -38.55 -10.22
CA LYS A 18 12.72 -39.01 -11.57
C LYS A 18 11.63 -39.96 -12.05
N MET A 19 11.07 -39.71 -13.23
CA MET A 19 10.26 -40.66 -13.97
C MET A 19 10.90 -40.86 -15.35
N ASN A 20 10.78 -42.10 -15.81
CA ASN A 20 11.69 -42.83 -16.69
C ASN A 20 11.74 -42.36 -18.15
N ASP A 21 12.87 -42.73 -18.76
CA ASP A 21 13.18 -42.72 -20.18
C ASP A 21 12.16 -43.53 -21.00
N PHE A 22 11.60 -42.92 -22.04
CA PHE A 22 11.00 -43.60 -23.19
C PHE A 22 11.23 -42.72 -24.43
N ASP A 23 12.22 -43.09 -25.24
CA ASP A 23 12.52 -42.46 -26.52
C ASP A 23 11.44 -42.80 -27.56
N ASP A 24 10.83 -41.77 -28.16
CA ASP A 24 10.00 -41.88 -29.37
C ASP A 24 10.59 -41.00 -30.50
N PRO A 25 11.08 -41.59 -31.61
CA PRO A 25 11.82 -40.86 -32.62
C PRO A 25 10.94 -40.41 -33.79
N ALA A 26 9.90 -39.60 -33.57
CA ALA A 26 9.20 -38.94 -34.68
C ALA A 26 8.30 -37.76 -34.26
N SER A 27 8.87 -36.55 -34.12
CA SER A 27 8.09 -35.30 -34.31
C SER A 27 8.99 -34.10 -34.57
N LYS A 28 9.35 -33.90 -35.85
CA LYS A 28 9.78 -32.60 -36.36
C LYS A 28 8.57 -31.65 -36.38
N LYS A 29 8.29 -30.96 -35.27
CA LYS A 29 7.45 -29.74 -35.27
C LYS A 29 8.36 -28.52 -35.16
N LYS A 30 8.28 -27.67 -36.17
CA LYS A 30 8.95 -26.38 -36.30
C LYS A 30 8.68 -25.55 -35.04
N ARG A 31 9.69 -25.36 -34.19
CA ARG A 31 9.61 -24.47 -33.02
C ARG A 31 9.56 -23.03 -33.51
N VAL A 32 8.39 -22.42 -33.47
CA VAL A 32 8.23 -20.96 -33.45
C VAL A 32 7.48 -20.66 -32.17
N GLY A 33 8.22 -20.19 -31.17
CA GLY A 33 7.74 -19.91 -29.83
C GLY A 33 8.95 -19.76 -28.95
N GLY A 34 9.45 -18.53 -28.82
CA GLY A 34 10.52 -18.24 -27.87
C GLY A 34 9.99 -18.51 -26.47
N ASP A 35 10.62 -19.44 -25.75
CA ASP A 35 10.38 -19.65 -24.34
C ASP A 35 10.72 -18.34 -23.61
N ILE A 36 9.71 -17.54 -23.23
CA ILE A 36 9.90 -16.37 -22.38
C ILE A 36 10.36 -16.91 -21.03
N ASP A 37 11.58 -16.58 -20.63
CA ASP A 37 12.21 -17.05 -19.40
C ASP A 37 11.35 -16.63 -18.19
N ALA A 38 10.90 -17.59 -17.39
CA ALA A 38 10.15 -17.35 -16.17
C ALA A 38 10.94 -16.48 -15.17
N SER A 39 12.28 -16.48 -15.24
CA SER A 39 13.14 -15.61 -14.46
C SER A 39 12.96 -14.13 -14.82
N ASP A 40 12.81 -13.83 -16.12
CA ASP A 40 12.59 -12.49 -16.65
C ASP A 40 11.20 -11.95 -16.23
N THR A 41 10.20 -12.83 -16.23
CA THR A 41 8.83 -12.47 -15.78
C THR A 41 8.80 -12.13 -14.29
N LEU A 42 9.50 -12.91 -13.45
CA LEU A 42 9.57 -12.65 -12.01
C LEU A 42 10.38 -11.38 -11.71
N ALA A 43 11.50 -11.16 -12.41
CA ALA A 43 12.31 -9.96 -12.28
C ALA A 43 11.49 -8.70 -12.64
N LYS A 44 10.73 -8.76 -13.74
CA LYS A 44 9.84 -7.68 -14.16
C LYS A 44 8.73 -7.41 -13.13
N ALA A 45 8.10 -8.45 -12.60
CA ALA A 45 7.06 -8.31 -11.58
C ALA A 45 7.59 -7.66 -10.29
N ASN A 46 8.78 -8.07 -9.84
CA ASN A 46 9.44 -7.48 -8.68
C ASN A 46 9.79 -6.01 -8.90
N TYR A 47 10.31 -5.67 -10.10
CA TYR A 47 10.61 -4.29 -10.47
C TYR A 47 9.35 -3.40 -10.43
N GLU A 48 8.25 -3.85 -11.05
CA GLU A 48 6.99 -3.10 -11.04
C GLU A 48 6.44 -2.93 -9.62
N GLN A 49 6.54 -3.96 -8.78
CA GLN A 49 6.12 -3.89 -7.39
C GLN A 49 6.95 -2.89 -6.58
N SER A 50 8.29 -2.94 -6.68
CA SER A 50 9.16 -1.96 -6.00
C SER A 50 8.92 -0.53 -6.49
N ARG A 51 8.67 -0.35 -7.79
CA ARG A 51 8.35 0.95 -8.38
C ARG A 51 7.01 1.48 -7.89
N LEU A 52 6.00 0.62 -7.77
CA LEU A 52 4.73 0.96 -7.16
C LEU A 52 4.94 1.44 -5.72
N GLU A 53 5.60 0.64 -4.89
CA GLU A 53 5.85 0.95 -3.47
C GLU A 53 6.57 2.29 -3.29
N GLN A 54 7.60 2.58 -4.09
CA GLN A 54 8.31 3.86 -4.04
C GLN A 54 7.39 5.06 -4.33
N VAL A 55 6.54 4.95 -5.35
CA VAL A 55 5.59 6.01 -5.70
C VAL A 55 4.52 6.18 -4.62
N LEU A 56 4.06 5.07 -4.02
CA LEU A 56 3.08 5.10 -2.95
C LEU A 56 3.65 5.68 -1.65
N GLU A 57 4.90 5.38 -1.29
CA GLU A 57 5.56 5.96 -0.09
C GLU A 57 5.71 7.48 -0.25
N GLU A 58 6.13 7.96 -1.43
CA GLU A 58 6.20 9.39 -1.71
C GLU A 58 4.82 10.06 -1.63
N ALA A 59 3.78 9.39 -2.16
CA ALA A 59 2.42 9.90 -2.14
C ALA A 59 1.87 9.99 -0.70
N VAL A 60 2.01 8.93 0.10
CA VAL A 60 1.51 8.93 1.49
C VAL A 60 2.27 9.91 2.37
N ASP A 61 3.57 10.12 2.14
CA ASP A 61 4.35 11.15 2.84
C ASP A 61 3.87 12.56 2.52
N LYS A 62 3.55 12.84 1.25
CA LYS A 62 2.95 14.12 0.84
C LYS A 62 1.58 14.33 1.47
N LEU A 63 0.71 13.31 1.44
CA LEU A 63 -0.62 13.35 2.06
C LEU A 63 -0.51 13.61 3.58
N THR A 64 0.42 12.91 4.24
CA THR A 64 0.68 13.05 5.68
C THR A 64 1.08 14.46 6.05
N ARG A 65 1.85 15.15 5.19
CA ARG A 65 2.32 16.52 5.39
C ARG A 65 1.39 17.60 4.82
N CYS A 66 0.15 17.25 4.45
CA CYS A 66 -0.85 18.24 4.06
C CYS A 66 -1.02 19.28 5.19
N LYS A 67 -0.85 20.56 4.85
CA LYS A 67 -0.93 21.66 5.82
C LYS A 67 -2.35 22.18 5.89
N PHE A 68 -2.81 22.51 7.10
CA PHE A 68 -4.10 23.16 7.32
C PHE A 68 -3.87 24.54 7.97
N PRO A 69 -3.59 25.58 7.17
CA PRO A 69 -3.41 26.92 7.70
C PRO A 69 -4.64 27.37 8.50
N ASN A 70 -4.42 27.97 9.66
CA ASN A 70 -5.46 28.50 10.55
C ASN A 70 -6.39 27.44 11.18
N ALA A 71 -6.08 26.15 11.08
CA ALA A 71 -6.80 25.15 11.85
C ALA A 71 -6.52 25.33 13.36
N PRO A 72 -7.51 25.16 14.24
CA PRO A 72 -7.37 25.34 15.69
C PRO A 72 -6.60 24.20 16.38
N PHE A 73 -5.78 23.45 15.64
CA PHE A 73 -5.10 22.24 16.09
C PHE A 73 -3.80 22.49 16.87
N LYS A 74 -3.58 23.70 17.38
CA LYS A 74 -2.42 23.99 18.22
C LYS A 74 -2.46 23.03 19.43
N HIS A 75 -1.39 22.25 19.61
CA HIS A 75 -1.28 21.22 20.67
C HIS A 75 -2.24 20.03 20.56
N SER A 76 -2.83 19.76 19.38
CA SER A 76 -3.77 18.64 19.15
C SER A 76 -3.15 17.24 19.22
N GLY A 77 -1.83 17.11 19.19
CA GLY A 77 -1.16 15.80 19.06
C GLY A 77 -1.23 15.19 17.66
N TYR A 78 -1.86 15.85 16.68
CA TYR A 78 -1.90 15.37 15.30
C TYR A 78 -0.51 15.43 14.63
N PRO A 79 -0.03 14.33 14.02
CA PRO A 79 1.21 14.35 13.26
C PRO A 79 1.18 15.45 12.20
N PHE A 80 2.18 16.34 12.23
CA PHE A 80 2.30 17.49 11.31
C PHE A 80 1.09 18.46 11.32
N GLY A 81 0.23 18.42 12.34
CA GLY A 81 -1.01 19.20 12.37
C GLY A 81 -2.07 18.71 11.37
N ASN A 82 -1.98 17.44 10.94
CA ASN A 82 -2.91 16.82 10.00
C ASN A 82 -3.85 15.84 10.73
N PRO A 83 -5.17 16.13 10.85
CA PRO A 83 -6.11 15.27 11.55
C PRO A 83 -6.33 13.91 10.88
N PHE A 84 -5.97 13.77 9.59
CA PHE A 84 -6.06 12.50 8.86
C PHE A 84 -4.80 11.63 9.01
N ALA A 85 -3.74 12.15 9.64
CA ALA A 85 -2.47 11.47 9.82
C ALA A 85 -2.34 10.69 11.13
N VAL A 86 -3.32 10.80 12.02
CA VAL A 86 -3.34 10.09 13.30
C VAL A 86 -3.98 8.72 13.15
N ARG A 87 -3.46 7.72 13.88
CA ARG A 87 -4.04 6.37 13.91
C ARG A 87 -5.41 6.42 14.58
N LEU A 88 -6.42 5.84 13.93
CA LEU A 88 -7.75 5.68 14.51
C LEU A 88 -7.81 4.37 15.30
N GLU A 89 -8.21 4.46 16.57
CA GLU A 89 -8.39 3.33 17.49
C GLU A 89 -9.72 3.46 18.24
N ARG A 90 -10.45 2.35 18.43
CA ARG A 90 -11.78 2.35 19.05
C ARG A 90 -11.81 2.97 20.45
N HIS A 91 -10.71 2.82 21.19
CA HIS A 91 -10.57 3.35 22.55
C HIS A 91 -9.45 4.41 22.60
N GLY A 92 -9.25 5.14 21.49
CA GLY A 92 -8.31 6.25 21.39
C GLY A 92 -8.98 7.60 21.61
N ASN A 93 -8.19 8.65 21.79
CA ASN A 93 -8.69 9.99 22.17
C ASN A 93 -8.78 10.97 20.98
N VAL A 94 -8.78 10.46 19.74
CA VAL A 94 -8.64 11.29 18.52
C VAL A 94 -9.95 11.52 17.79
N VAL A 95 -10.94 10.66 18.02
CA VAL A 95 -12.32 10.73 17.50
C VAL A 95 -13.29 10.38 18.64
N PRO A 96 -14.56 10.83 18.58
CA PRO A 96 -15.58 10.40 19.54
C PRO A 96 -15.80 8.89 19.53
N ASP A 97 -16.22 8.32 20.66
CA ASP A 97 -16.45 6.87 20.81
C ASP A 97 -17.46 6.33 19.78
N GLU A 98 -18.48 7.14 19.45
CA GLU A 98 -19.54 6.79 18.49
C GLU A 98 -19.02 6.70 17.04
N TYR A 99 -17.80 7.17 16.76
CA TYR A 99 -17.21 7.12 15.41
C TYR A 99 -17.21 5.70 14.86
N PHE A 100 -16.81 4.72 15.68
CA PHE A 100 -16.72 3.32 15.27
C PHE A 100 -18.07 2.59 15.23
N ASP A 101 -19.14 3.25 15.68
CA ASP A 101 -20.51 2.75 15.56
C ASP A 101 -21.15 3.25 14.26
N VAL A 102 -20.80 4.46 13.83
CA VAL A 102 -21.26 5.07 12.57
C VAL A 102 -20.42 4.58 11.38
N ILE A 103 -19.09 4.65 11.48
CA ILE A 103 -18.16 4.34 10.39
C ILE A 103 -17.71 2.88 10.45
N LYS A 104 -18.11 2.10 9.45
CA LYS A 104 -17.87 0.65 9.39
C LYS A 104 -16.46 0.27 8.96
N ASP A 105 -15.85 1.07 8.09
CA ASP A 105 -14.50 0.83 7.59
C ASP A 105 -13.56 2.01 7.92
N PRO A 106 -13.11 2.16 9.18
CA PRO A 106 -12.15 3.19 9.55
C PRO A 106 -10.84 3.10 8.74
N CYS A 107 -10.37 4.25 8.28
CA CYS A 107 -9.12 4.39 7.54
C CYS A 107 -8.46 5.72 7.89
N ASP A 108 -7.13 5.72 7.93
CA ASP A 108 -6.29 6.87 8.24
C ASP A 108 -4.93 6.74 7.53
N LEU A 109 -4.16 7.84 7.44
CA LEU A 109 -2.88 7.82 6.72
C LEU A 109 -1.81 7.00 7.45
N ALA A 110 -1.91 6.79 8.77
CA ALA A 110 -0.98 5.93 9.49
C ALA A 110 -1.16 4.46 9.08
N LYS A 111 -2.41 4.01 8.91
CA LYS A 111 -2.77 2.68 8.37
C LYS A 111 -2.36 2.54 6.90
N ILE A 112 -2.62 3.56 6.06
CA ILE A 112 -2.18 3.54 4.66
C ILE A 112 -0.65 3.43 4.57
N LYS A 113 0.08 4.20 5.40
CA LYS A 113 1.55 4.17 5.42
C LYS A 113 2.10 2.80 5.83
N GLU A 114 1.49 2.15 6.81
CA GLU A 114 1.82 0.76 7.18
C GLU A 114 1.55 -0.21 6.03
N ARG A 115 0.40 -0.08 5.34
CA ARG A 115 0.03 -0.90 4.17
C ARG A 115 1.00 -0.74 2.99
N VAL A 116 1.50 0.47 2.75
CA VAL A 116 2.55 0.68 1.73
C VAL A 116 3.81 -0.11 2.09
N ARG A 117 4.29 0.02 3.33
CA ARG A 117 5.54 -0.61 3.79
C ARG A 117 5.50 -2.13 3.86
N THR A 118 4.31 -2.68 4.03
CA THR A 118 4.08 -4.13 4.09
C THR A 118 3.77 -4.75 2.73
N GLY A 119 3.79 -3.97 1.65
CA GLY A 119 3.49 -4.45 0.30
C GLY A 119 2.02 -4.83 0.08
N TYR A 120 1.09 -4.33 0.92
CA TYR A 120 -0.33 -4.67 0.84
C TYR A 120 -0.97 -4.22 -0.48
N TYR A 121 -0.52 -3.09 -1.03
CA TYR A 121 -1.04 -2.55 -2.28
C TYR A 121 -0.35 -3.18 -3.48
N THR A 122 -1.06 -4.07 -4.18
CA THR A 122 -0.60 -4.66 -5.46
C THR A 122 -0.97 -3.81 -6.66
N SER A 123 -1.72 -2.73 -6.45
CA SER A 123 -2.03 -1.74 -7.49
C SER A 123 -2.25 -0.35 -6.91
N PHE A 124 -1.97 0.66 -7.73
CA PHE A 124 -2.28 2.06 -7.39
C PHE A 124 -3.77 2.29 -7.06
N LYS A 125 -4.66 1.52 -7.68
CA LYS A 125 -6.10 1.66 -7.48
C LYS A 125 -6.54 1.33 -6.05
N MET A 126 -5.90 0.34 -5.41
CA MET A 126 -6.18 -0.01 -4.03
C MET A 126 -5.80 1.12 -3.08
N PHE A 127 -4.60 1.70 -3.26
CA PHE A 127 -4.15 2.88 -2.52
C PHE A 127 -5.09 4.07 -2.71
N GLU A 128 -5.47 4.37 -3.96
CA GLU A 128 -6.42 5.46 -4.28
C GLU A 128 -7.77 5.27 -3.57
N THR A 129 -8.22 4.02 -3.47
CA THR A 129 -9.49 3.67 -2.82
C THR A 129 -9.44 3.95 -1.32
N ASP A 130 -8.34 3.58 -0.64
CA ASP A 130 -8.18 3.86 0.78
C ASP A 130 -8.08 5.37 1.07
N VAL A 131 -7.38 6.15 0.21
CA VAL A 131 -7.34 7.62 0.35
C VAL A 131 -8.72 8.24 0.20
N LYS A 132 -9.53 7.74 -0.75
CA LYS A 132 -10.93 8.19 -0.92
C LYS A 132 -11.81 7.78 0.25
N LEU A 133 -11.54 6.63 0.87
CA LEU A 133 -12.28 6.16 2.04
C LEU A 133 -12.10 7.09 3.25
N ILE A 134 -10.89 7.60 3.50
CA ILE A 134 -10.63 8.62 4.54
C ILE A 134 -11.56 9.83 4.34
N ILE A 135 -11.63 10.34 3.10
CA ILE A 135 -12.44 11.51 2.75
C ILE A 135 -13.93 11.22 2.91
N LYS A 136 -14.38 10.06 2.39
CA LYS A 136 -15.78 9.63 2.49
C LYS A 136 -16.21 9.49 3.95
N ASN A 137 -15.45 8.76 4.76
CA ASN A 137 -15.76 8.56 6.18
C ASN A 137 -15.80 9.88 6.95
N SER A 138 -14.93 10.83 6.61
CA SER A 138 -14.95 12.16 7.22
C SER A 138 -16.25 12.90 6.92
N TYR A 139 -16.74 12.84 5.68
CA TYR A 139 -18.03 13.45 5.32
C TYR A 139 -19.23 12.73 5.91
N ASP A 140 -19.21 11.40 5.94
CA ASP A 140 -20.31 10.59 6.49
C ASP A 140 -20.49 10.83 7.99
N PHE A 141 -19.38 10.96 8.73
CA PHE A 141 -19.42 11.25 10.16
C PHE A 141 -19.74 12.72 10.47
N HIS A 142 -19.07 13.65 9.79
CA HIS A 142 -19.26 15.09 10.03
C HIS A 142 -20.33 15.67 9.09
N GLN A 143 -21.59 15.37 9.38
CA GLN A 143 -22.72 15.89 8.60
C GLN A 143 -22.87 17.41 8.81
N GLY A 144 -23.06 18.15 7.72
CA GLY A 144 -23.28 19.61 7.73
C GLY A 144 -22.01 20.48 7.69
N PRO A 145 -22.16 21.82 7.76
CA PRO A 145 -21.05 22.77 7.59
C PRO A 145 -20.19 22.88 8.86
N THR A 146 -19.39 21.86 9.13
CA THR A 146 -18.45 21.82 10.26
C THR A 146 -17.05 22.33 9.86
N LEU A 147 -16.21 22.65 10.84
CA LEU A 147 -14.78 22.87 10.60
C LEU A 147 -14.15 21.65 9.90
N MET A 148 -14.49 20.44 10.35
CA MET A 148 -14.00 19.20 9.75
C MET A 148 -14.43 19.04 8.28
N ALA A 149 -15.64 19.45 7.91
CA ALA A 149 -16.07 19.44 6.51
C ALA A 149 -15.20 20.37 5.64
N LYS A 150 -14.83 21.57 6.15
CA LYS A 150 -13.93 22.50 5.45
C LYS A 150 -12.51 21.91 5.29
N LEU A 151 -11.98 21.31 6.35
CA LEU A 151 -10.66 20.68 6.32
C LEU A 151 -10.64 19.45 5.40
N THR A 152 -11.71 18.64 5.43
CA THR A 152 -11.88 17.50 4.52
C THR A 152 -11.89 17.97 3.07
N LYS A 153 -12.57 19.09 2.76
CA LYS A 153 -12.58 19.63 1.41
C LYS A 153 -11.19 20.09 0.95
N HIS A 154 -10.44 20.73 1.85
CA HIS A 154 -9.05 21.11 1.57
C HIS A 154 -8.19 19.87 1.28
N PHE A 155 -8.30 18.84 2.14
CA PHE A 155 -7.56 17.59 1.99
C PHE A 155 -7.92 16.84 0.72
N GLU A 156 -9.21 16.79 0.34
CA GLU A 156 -9.69 16.18 -0.91
C GLU A 156 -9.05 16.83 -2.14
N ASN A 157 -9.00 18.15 -2.18
CA ASN A 157 -8.38 18.87 -3.30
C ASN A 157 -6.87 18.63 -3.36
N PHE A 158 -6.20 18.66 -2.20
CA PHE A 158 -4.78 18.36 -2.11
C PHE A 158 -4.48 16.92 -2.53
N SER A 159 -5.28 15.95 -2.08
CA SER A 159 -5.08 14.54 -2.40
C SER A 159 -5.27 14.25 -3.88
N LYS A 160 -6.20 14.93 -4.56
CA LYS A 160 -6.36 14.82 -6.03
C LYS A 160 -5.08 15.18 -6.77
N ASN A 161 -4.39 16.24 -6.37
CA ASN A 161 -3.12 16.66 -6.98
C ASN A 161 -1.99 15.64 -6.73
N VAL A 162 -1.90 15.13 -5.49
CA VAL A 162 -0.92 14.11 -5.13
C VAL A 162 -1.16 12.80 -5.90
N LEU A 163 -2.41 12.33 -5.93
CA LEU A 163 -2.81 11.11 -6.65
C LEU A 163 -2.59 11.26 -8.16
N GLY A 164 -2.92 12.42 -8.75
CA GLY A 164 -2.68 12.71 -10.16
C GLY A 164 -1.20 12.64 -10.50
N SER A 165 -0.36 13.29 -9.69
CA SER A 165 1.11 13.28 -9.88
C SER A 165 1.70 11.87 -9.73
N ALA A 166 1.27 11.11 -8.72
CA ALA A 166 1.70 9.73 -8.50
C ALA A 166 1.29 8.80 -9.66
N LYS A 167 0.05 8.93 -10.14
CA LYS A 167 -0.44 8.16 -11.29
C LYS A 167 0.36 8.48 -12.56
N SER A 168 0.65 9.75 -12.83
CA SER A 168 1.47 10.16 -13.98
C SER A 168 2.88 9.57 -13.91
N LYS A 169 3.52 9.56 -12.73
CA LYS A 169 4.84 8.94 -12.54
C LYS A 169 4.85 7.45 -12.88
N LEU A 170 3.78 6.72 -12.55
CA LEU A 170 3.65 5.30 -12.88
C LEU A 170 3.45 5.07 -14.39
N LEU A 171 2.79 6.01 -15.09
CA LEU A 171 2.55 5.92 -16.53
C LEU A 171 3.73 6.39 -17.39
N SER A 172 4.56 7.32 -16.89
CA SER A 172 5.60 8.00 -17.68
C SER A 172 6.94 7.25 -17.82
N GLN A 173 7.06 6.00 -17.36
CA GLN A 173 8.27 5.19 -17.53
C GLN A 173 7.96 3.77 -18.03
N LYS A 174 6.95 3.64 -18.89
CA LYS A 174 6.72 2.42 -19.68
C LYS A 174 7.50 2.47 -20.99
#